data_AF-A0A409WWY9-F1
#
_entry.id   AF-A0A409WWY9-F1
#
_cell.length_a   1.000
_cell.length_b   1.000
_cell.length_c   1.000
_cell.angle_alpha   90.00
_cell.angle_beta   90.00
_cell.angle_gamma   90.00
#
_symmetry.space_group_name_H-M   'P 1'
#
loop_
_entity.id
_entity.type
_entity.pdbx_description
1 polymer ?
#
loop_
_entity_poly.entity_id
_entity_poly.type
_entity_poly.pdbx_seq_one_letter_code
_entity_poly.pdbx_strand_id
1 'polypeptide(L)'
;WYGRRAGLDVNRGPFLTPEEALLAPAQKEIAYLNQFGQPLLPMRRERRPGYKYEKQSPMDHIKNLERYLSIAPSILPKDPALSHFYMRHPDLQPNNIFVSWSPGSDCKIVSVFDWQHTSILPMFLLAGIPQRLQNYNDEVSQSMELPSRPDNLDEMDEDERDGEEYTYRCRLVHYHYVTSTMECNPLHYAAFTDPLYALRGRLFQYAGAPWEGETFDLKLALIEATHEWEELAGEGVPCPVEFDPQDLAETEELEKRLNRATLGFEFLQSQGGVGEDGWVRPEDYEGSMAYFKNMKKKGLESAKSEQDRDEIRNHWPWDDMDEEDYM
;
A
#
# COMPACT_ATOMS: atom_id res chain seq x y z
N TRP A 1 14.46 10.11 -4.73
CA TRP A 1 15.71 10.76 -4.30
C TRP A 1 15.41 12.21 -3.94
N TYR A 2 15.11 12.48 -2.68
CA TYR A 2 14.85 13.83 -2.15
C TYR A 2 15.53 13.97 -0.78
N GLY A 3 15.59 15.19 -0.24
CA GLY A 3 16.14 15.44 1.10
C GLY A 3 17.54 14.86 1.30
N ARG A 4 17.78 14.27 2.48
CA ARG A 4 19.07 13.65 2.84
C ARG A 4 19.43 12.46 1.95
N ARG A 5 18.43 11.73 1.42
CA ARG A 5 18.65 10.59 0.52
C ARG A 5 19.35 10.99 -0.78
N ALA A 6 19.21 12.25 -1.23
CA ALA A 6 19.90 12.76 -2.42
C ALA A 6 21.44 12.81 -2.25
N GLY A 7 21.95 12.79 -1.02
CA GLY A 7 23.38 12.79 -0.70
C GLY A 7 24.01 11.41 -0.49
N LEU A 8 23.23 10.32 -0.53
CA LEU A 8 23.74 8.97 -0.29
C LEU A 8 24.58 8.45 -1.46
N ASP A 9 25.76 7.89 -1.17
CA ASP A 9 26.59 7.18 -2.14
C ASP A 9 26.16 5.71 -2.24
N VAL A 10 25.10 5.48 -3.03
CA VAL A 10 24.48 4.15 -3.23
C VAL A 10 24.11 3.98 -4.70
N ASN A 11 23.96 2.73 -5.15
CA ASN A 11 23.52 2.44 -6.52
C ASN A 11 22.10 3.00 -6.75
N ARG A 12 21.97 3.95 -7.67
CA ARG A 12 20.69 4.59 -8.04
C ARG A 12 20.09 4.04 -9.32
N GLY A 13 20.68 2.97 -9.86
CA GLY A 13 20.38 2.43 -11.16
C GLY A 13 21.11 3.14 -12.31
N PRO A 14 20.80 2.77 -13.57
CA PRO A 14 19.84 1.74 -13.95
C PRO A 14 20.26 0.35 -13.45
N PHE A 15 19.29 -0.45 -13.00
CA PHE A 15 19.53 -1.84 -12.60
C PHE A 15 19.55 -2.72 -13.85
N LEU A 16 20.55 -3.59 -13.96
CA LEU A 16 20.74 -4.44 -15.14
C LEU A 16 20.17 -5.84 -14.94
N THR A 17 19.92 -6.23 -13.69
CA THR A 17 19.40 -7.53 -13.30
C THR A 17 18.23 -7.39 -12.33
N PRO A 18 17.26 -8.32 -12.34
CA PRO A 18 16.14 -8.29 -11.39
C PRO A 18 16.61 -8.45 -9.93
N GLU A 19 17.74 -9.12 -9.70
CA GLU A 19 18.41 -9.21 -8.39
C GLU A 19 18.86 -7.83 -7.90
N GLU A 20 19.54 -7.05 -8.75
CA GLU A 20 19.93 -5.69 -8.41
C GLU A 20 18.71 -4.81 -8.08
N ALA A 21 17.62 -4.96 -8.84
CA ALA A 21 16.39 -4.22 -8.60
C ALA A 21 15.76 -4.56 -7.25
N LEU A 22 15.79 -5.82 -6.81
CA LEU A 22 15.30 -6.25 -5.50
C LEU A 22 16.21 -5.77 -4.35
N LEU A 23 17.53 -5.87 -4.51
CA LEU A 23 18.48 -5.58 -3.42
C LEU A 23 18.63 -4.07 -3.17
N ALA A 24 18.62 -3.25 -4.22
CA ALA A 24 18.98 -1.84 -4.14
C ALA A 24 18.08 -1.00 -3.19
N PRO A 25 16.75 -1.16 -3.15
CA PRO A 25 15.90 -0.39 -2.24
C PRO A 25 16.25 -0.62 -0.77
N ALA A 26 16.45 -1.87 -0.35
CA ALA A 26 16.82 -2.22 1.02
C ALA A 26 18.23 -1.74 1.37
N GLN A 27 19.20 -1.90 0.46
CA GLN A 27 20.57 -1.39 0.65
C GLN A 27 20.59 0.13 0.81
N LYS A 28 19.78 0.85 0.03
CA LYS A 28 19.59 2.30 0.14
C LYS A 28 19.04 2.67 1.53
N GLU A 29 18.02 2.00 2.03
CA GLU A 29 17.46 2.31 3.35
C GLU A 29 18.42 1.94 4.49
N ILE A 30 19.16 0.83 4.41
CA ILE A 30 20.23 0.52 5.37
C ILE A 30 21.30 1.62 5.37
N ALA A 31 21.75 2.07 4.20
CA ALA A 31 22.73 3.15 4.10
C ALA A 31 22.20 4.46 4.70
N TYR A 32 20.92 4.79 4.44
CA TYR A 32 20.24 5.92 5.05
C TYR A 32 20.22 5.84 6.58
N LEU A 33 19.81 4.69 7.13
CA LEU A 33 19.66 4.50 8.57
C LEU A 33 21.01 4.48 9.29
N ASN A 34 22.06 3.95 8.67
CA ASN A 34 23.41 3.98 9.23
C ASN A 34 23.96 5.41 9.33
N GLN A 35 23.61 6.30 8.39
CA GLN A 35 24.13 7.66 8.36
C GLN A 35 23.24 8.66 9.11
N PHE A 36 21.92 8.50 9.03
CA PHE A 36 20.93 9.48 9.49
C PHE A 36 19.84 8.88 10.38
N GLY A 37 19.84 7.57 10.61
CA GLY A 37 18.80 6.89 11.36
C GLY A 37 18.71 7.39 12.80
N GLN A 38 17.48 7.70 13.21
CA GLN A 38 17.16 8.12 14.58
C GLN A 38 15.89 7.43 15.05
N PRO A 39 15.71 7.25 16.37
CA PRO A 39 14.45 6.76 16.90
C PRO A 39 13.30 7.74 16.63
N LEU A 40 12.21 7.24 16.02
CA LEU A 40 11.04 8.01 15.63
C LEU A 40 9.77 7.43 16.24
N LEU A 41 8.79 8.28 16.53
CA LEU A 41 7.43 7.79 16.71
C LEU A 41 6.89 7.34 15.34
N PRO A 42 6.00 6.34 15.27
CA PRO A 42 5.30 6.04 14.03
C PRO A 42 4.70 7.31 13.41
N MET A 43 4.93 7.52 12.11
CA MET A 43 4.42 8.67 11.36
C MET A 43 2.89 8.73 11.47
N ARG A 44 2.26 7.58 11.23
CA ARG A 44 0.83 7.33 11.45
C ARG A 44 0.48 7.41 12.94
N ARG A 45 -0.10 8.55 13.34
CA ARG A 45 -0.38 8.88 14.76
C ARG A 45 -1.36 7.92 15.42
N GLU A 46 -2.35 7.43 14.67
CA GLU A 46 -3.31 6.44 15.11
C GLU A 46 -2.65 5.11 15.50
N ARG A 47 -1.47 4.79 14.94
CA ARG A 47 -0.70 3.58 15.29
C ARG A 47 0.11 3.74 16.58
N ARG A 48 0.43 4.96 17.02
CA ARG A 48 1.27 5.25 18.22
C ARG A 48 0.79 4.61 19.53
N PRO A 49 -0.51 4.52 19.84
CA PRO A 49 -0.98 3.78 21.02
C PRO A 49 -0.57 2.30 20.99
N GLY A 50 -0.51 1.68 19.81
CA GLY A 50 0.02 0.33 19.60
C GLY A 50 1.50 0.20 19.96
N TYR A 51 2.25 1.30 19.96
CA TYR A 51 3.63 1.36 20.39
C TYR A 51 3.81 2.06 21.74
N LYS A 52 2.71 2.24 22.51
CA LYS A 52 2.70 2.92 23.81
C LYS A 52 3.31 4.34 23.73
N TYR A 53 3.20 4.98 22.58
CA TYR A 53 3.79 6.30 22.30
C TYR A 53 5.32 6.35 22.51
N GLU A 54 6.00 5.21 22.34
CA GLU A 54 7.46 5.13 22.40
C GLU A 54 8.08 5.29 21.02
N LYS A 55 9.26 5.92 20.98
CA LYS A 55 10.06 6.00 19.74
C LYS A 55 10.60 4.61 19.39
N GLN A 56 10.43 4.21 18.14
CA GLN A 56 10.91 2.94 17.62
C GLN A 56 12.36 3.04 17.19
N SER A 57 13.12 1.95 17.35
CA SER A 57 14.54 1.93 17.02
C SER A 57 14.75 1.64 15.53
N PRO A 58 15.54 2.44 14.81
CA PRO A 58 15.90 2.12 13.41
C PRO A 58 16.71 0.82 13.30
N MET A 59 17.36 0.37 14.38
CA MET A 59 18.11 -0.90 14.38
C MET A 59 17.22 -2.12 14.15
N ASP A 60 15.98 -2.09 14.63
CA ASP A 60 15.06 -3.20 14.42
C ASP A 60 14.57 -3.25 12.96
N HIS A 61 14.47 -2.09 12.31
CA HIS A 61 14.22 -2.02 10.88
C HIS A 61 15.41 -2.52 10.07
N ILE A 62 16.65 -2.12 10.42
CA ILE A 62 17.87 -2.65 9.77
C ILE A 62 17.91 -4.18 9.83
N LYS A 63 17.66 -4.79 10.98
CA LYS A 63 17.62 -6.26 11.11
C LYS A 63 16.61 -6.90 10.15
N ASN A 64 15.44 -6.28 9.98
CA ASN A 64 14.43 -6.77 9.03
C ASN A 64 14.85 -6.55 7.58
N LEU A 65 15.53 -5.44 7.25
CA LEU A 65 16.11 -5.23 5.93
C LEU A 65 17.22 -6.25 5.63
N GLU A 66 18.05 -6.62 6.61
CA GLU A 66 19.05 -7.68 6.47
C GLU A 66 18.41 -9.06 6.25
N ARG A 67 17.33 -9.37 6.96
CA ARG A 67 16.51 -10.57 6.69
C ARG A 67 15.91 -10.56 5.29
N TYR A 68 15.40 -9.41 4.84
CA TYR A 68 14.93 -9.25 3.46
C TYR A 68 16.04 -9.53 2.45
N LEU A 69 17.23 -8.96 2.66
CA LEU A 69 18.38 -9.17 1.78
C LEU A 69 18.81 -10.64 1.72
N SER A 70 18.69 -11.40 2.80
CA SER A 70 19.04 -12.84 2.81
C SER A 70 18.07 -13.71 2.02
N ILE A 71 16.80 -13.28 1.88
CA ILE A 71 15.78 -13.99 1.11
C ILE A 71 15.55 -13.42 -0.29
N ALA A 72 16.04 -12.22 -0.59
CA ALA A 72 15.75 -11.50 -1.83
C ALA A 72 15.97 -12.32 -3.12
N PRO A 73 17.03 -13.14 -3.26
CA PRO A 73 17.18 -13.99 -4.45
C PRO A 73 16.01 -14.99 -4.65
N SER A 74 15.41 -15.49 -3.57
CA SER A 74 14.24 -16.38 -3.62
C SER A 74 12.92 -15.65 -3.90
N ILE A 75 12.92 -14.30 -3.87
CA ILE A 75 11.76 -13.47 -4.25
C ILE A 75 11.60 -13.43 -5.79
N LEU A 76 12.55 -13.91 -6.56
CA LEU A 76 12.38 -14.01 -8.01
C LEU A 76 11.36 -15.11 -8.39
N PRO A 77 10.51 -14.86 -9.40
CA PRO A 77 9.63 -15.88 -9.95
C PRO A 77 10.42 -17.01 -10.62
N LYS A 78 9.85 -18.22 -10.60
CA LYS A 78 10.45 -19.41 -11.24
C LYS A 78 10.51 -19.25 -12.76
N ASP A 79 9.55 -18.55 -13.35
CA ASP A 79 9.55 -18.20 -14.78
C ASP A 79 10.40 -16.94 -15.04
N PRO A 80 11.55 -17.07 -15.74
CA PRO A 80 12.41 -15.92 -16.07
C PRO A 80 11.70 -14.87 -16.93
N ALA A 81 10.63 -15.24 -17.67
CA ALA A 81 9.87 -14.29 -18.47
C ALA A 81 9.27 -13.17 -17.61
N LEU A 82 8.88 -13.48 -16.37
CA LEU A 82 8.29 -12.52 -15.43
C LEU A 82 9.33 -11.58 -14.79
N SER A 83 10.62 -11.88 -14.96
CA SER A 83 11.72 -11.06 -14.44
C SER A 83 12.23 -10.00 -15.43
N HIS A 84 11.69 -9.95 -16.65
CA HIS A 84 12.04 -8.90 -17.61
C HIS A 84 11.54 -7.53 -17.15
N PHE A 85 12.31 -6.49 -17.45
CA PHE A 85 11.97 -5.10 -17.10
C PHE A 85 10.96 -4.54 -18.08
N TYR A 86 9.91 -3.92 -17.54
CA TYR A 86 8.90 -3.20 -18.30
C TYR A 86 8.75 -1.78 -17.75
N MET A 87 8.10 -0.93 -18.54
CA MET A 87 7.65 0.38 -18.10
C MET A 87 6.15 0.31 -17.86
N ARG A 88 5.70 0.82 -16.72
CA ARG A 88 4.27 0.88 -16.40
C ARG A 88 3.88 2.29 -15.97
N HIS A 89 2.73 2.74 -16.46
CA HIS A 89 2.15 4.00 -16.03
C HIS A 89 1.90 3.99 -14.51
N PRO A 90 2.42 4.98 -13.75
CA PRO A 90 2.39 4.95 -12.30
C PRO A 90 0.99 5.20 -11.73
N ASP A 91 0.17 5.97 -12.45
CA ASP A 91 -1.17 6.37 -12.00
C ASP A 91 -2.18 6.35 -13.16
N LEU A 92 -2.54 5.15 -13.61
CA LEU A 92 -3.46 4.99 -14.75
C LEU A 92 -4.90 5.20 -14.29
N GLN A 93 -5.30 6.46 -14.17
CA GLN A 93 -6.66 6.89 -13.84
C GLN A 93 -7.34 7.63 -15.02
N PRO A 94 -8.69 7.72 -15.06
CA PRO A 94 -9.40 8.33 -16.19
C PRO A 94 -8.95 9.75 -16.54
N ASN A 95 -8.57 10.55 -15.53
CA ASN A 95 -8.08 11.92 -15.74
C ASN A 95 -6.77 11.96 -16.53
N ASN A 96 -5.99 10.88 -16.54
CA ASN A 96 -4.72 10.75 -17.23
C ASN A 96 -4.85 10.16 -18.66
N ILE A 97 -6.08 9.90 -19.13
CA ILE A 97 -6.37 9.27 -20.42
C ILE A 97 -7.16 10.26 -21.29
N PHE A 98 -6.55 10.72 -22.38
CA PHE A 98 -7.26 11.51 -23.38
C PHE A 98 -7.93 10.60 -24.40
N VAL A 99 -9.21 10.86 -24.63
CA VAL A 99 -10.00 10.16 -25.64
C VAL A 99 -10.48 11.13 -26.71
N SER A 100 -10.47 10.66 -27.96
CA SER A 100 -11.21 11.27 -29.06
C SER A 100 -12.53 10.55 -29.21
N TRP A 101 -13.60 11.32 -29.16
CA TRP A 101 -14.96 10.83 -29.32
C TRP A 101 -15.76 11.81 -30.17
N SER A 102 -16.60 11.26 -31.05
CA SER A 102 -17.63 11.99 -31.78
C SER A 102 -18.93 11.18 -31.76
N PRO A 103 -20.11 11.83 -31.80
CA PRO A 103 -21.37 11.11 -31.85
C PRO A 103 -21.41 10.12 -33.03
N GLY A 104 -21.59 8.83 -32.74
CA GLY A 104 -21.63 7.76 -33.75
C GLY A 104 -20.28 7.12 -34.10
N SER A 105 -19.17 7.50 -33.44
CA SER A 105 -17.87 6.83 -33.58
C SER A 105 -17.46 6.09 -32.31
N ASP A 106 -16.61 5.07 -32.45
CA ASP A 106 -15.94 4.44 -31.31
C ASP A 106 -15.08 5.45 -30.54
N CYS A 107 -15.05 5.30 -29.22
CA CYS A 107 -14.14 6.06 -28.36
C CYS A 107 -12.70 5.57 -28.60
N LYS A 108 -11.78 6.47 -28.96
CA LYS A 108 -10.37 6.14 -29.21
C LYS A 108 -9.47 6.84 -28.21
N ILE A 109 -8.61 6.09 -27.53
CA ILE A 109 -7.54 6.67 -26.70
C ILE A 109 -6.54 7.36 -27.64
N VAL A 110 -6.32 8.65 -27.44
CA VAL A 110 -5.39 9.47 -28.25
C VAL A 110 -4.08 9.77 -27.54
N SER A 111 -4.08 9.77 -26.20
CA SER A 111 -2.88 10.00 -25.41
C SER A 111 -3.07 9.52 -23.97
N VAL A 112 -1.96 9.13 -23.35
CA VAL A 112 -1.84 8.91 -21.90
C VAL A 112 -0.72 9.83 -21.42
N PHE A 113 -0.99 10.63 -20.40
CA PHE A 113 -0.03 11.58 -19.85
C PHE A 113 0.17 11.36 -18.35
N ASP A 114 1.05 12.15 -17.76
CA ASP A 114 1.43 12.05 -16.36
C ASP A 114 2.32 10.84 -16.02
N TRP A 115 3.30 10.60 -16.90
CA TRP A 115 4.35 9.60 -16.70
C TRP A 115 5.39 9.98 -15.62
N GLN A 116 5.14 11.01 -14.81
CA GLN A 116 6.02 11.35 -13.70
C GLN A 116 6.05 10.20 -12.68
N HIS A 117 7.21 9.89 -12.12
CA HIS A 117 7.41 8.74 -11.21
C HIS A 117 7.23 7.35 -11.84
N THR A 118 7.18 7.25 -13.18
CA THR A 118 7.20 5.97 -13.89
C THR A 118 8.37 5.11 -13.45
N SER A 119 8.08 3.86 -13.11
CA SER A 119 9.09 2.87 -12.73
C SER A 119 9.44 1.96 -13.91
N ILE A 120 10.72 1.58 -13.99
CA ILE A 120 11.20 0.49 -14.83
C ILE A 120 11.63 -0.62 -13.90
N LEU A 121 10.83 -1.67 -13.83
CA LEU A 121 10.99 -2.78 -12.87
C LEU A 121 10.61 -4.11 -13.54
N PRO A 122 11.02 -5.25 -12.97
CA PRO A 122 10.57 -6.56 -13.42
C PRO A 122 9.04 -6.71 -13.44
N MET A 123 8.48 -7.45 -14.41
CA MET A 123 7.03 -7.65 -14.55
C MET A 123 6.37 -8.13 -13.26
N PHE A 124 6.97 -9.07 -12.53
CA PHE A 124 6.40 -9.60 -11.29
C PHE A 124 6.24 -8.55 -10.17
N LEU A 125 7.00 -7.45 -10.21
CA LEU A 125 6.85 -6.31 -9.30
C LEU A 125 5.95 -5.22 -9.88
N LEU A 126 5.87 -5.11 -11.21
CA LEU A 126 5.05 -4.11 -11.90
C LEU A 126 3.63 -4.55 -12.16
N ALA A 127 3.31 -5.84 -12.14
CA ALA A 127 2.00 -6.37 -12.52
C ALA A 127 0.89 -5.88 -11.56
N GLY A 128 -0.37 -6.18 -11.88
CA GLY A 128 -1.54 -5.78 -11.08
C GLY A 128 -2.51 -4.87 -11.82
N ILE A 129 -3.53 -4.40 -11.10
CA ILE A 129 -4.63 -3.59 -11.63
C ILE A 129 -4.51 -2.16 -11.09
N PRO A 130 -4.60 -1.11 -11.93
CA PRO A 130 -4.60 0.27 -11.44
C PRO A 130 -5.72 0.49 -10.42
N GLN A 131 -5.47 1.27 -9.37
CA GLN A 131 -6.40 1.46 -8.25
C GLN A 131 -7.80 1.91 -8.70
N ARG A 132 -7.91 2.75 -9.73
CA ARG A 132 -9.22 3.22 -10.24
C ARG A 132 -9.96 2.21 -11.10
N LEU A 133 -9.32 1.10 -11.46
CA LEU A 133 -9.88 0.00 -12.25
C LEU A 133 -10.02 -1.28 -11.40
N GLN A 134 -9.48 -1.30 -10.17
CA GLN A 134 -9.59 -2.45 -9.27
C GLN A 134 -10.92 -2.42 -8.52
N ASN A 135 -11.44 -3.61 -8.20
CA ASN A 135 -12.63 -3.77 -7.36
C ASN A 135 -12.54 -5.04 -6.50
N TYR A 136 -11.38 -5.28 -5.88
CA TYR A 136 -11.11 -6.55 -5.20
C TYR A 136 -11.99 -6.80 -3.96
N ASN A 137 -12.60 -5.78 -3.36
CA ASN A 137 -13.47 -5.93 -2.18
C ASN A 137 -14.92 -6.31 -2.54
N ASP A 138 -15.16 -6.77 -3.77
CA ASP A 138 -16.47 -7.14 -4.28
C ASP A 138 -16.47 -8.59 -4.80
N GLU A 139 -17.39 -9.40 -4.27
CA GLU A 139 -17.46 -10.85 -4.56
C GLU A 139 -17.69 -11.15 -6.05
N VAL A 140 -18.49 -10.33 -6.75
CA VAL A 140 -18.76 -10.48 -8.19
C VAL A 140 -17.52 -10.19 -9.02
N SER A 141 -16.71 -9.21 -8.60
CA SER A 141 -15.44 -8.89 -9.27
C SER A 141 -14.43 -10.01 -9.05
N GLN A 142 -14.38 -10.61 -7.85
CA GLN A 142 -13.52 -11.75 -7.56
C GLN A 142 -13.93 -13.02 -8.33
N SER A 143 -15.22 -13.24 -8.57
CA SER A 143 -15.71 -14.40 -9.34
C SER A 143 -15.35 -14.32 -10.83
N MET A 144 -14.93 -13.14 -11.30
CA MET A 144 -14.61 -12.88 -12.71
C MET A 144 -15.77 -13.23 -13.65
N GLU A 145 -17.00 -13.13 -13.16
CA GLU A 145 -18.21 -13.26 -13.96
C GLU A 145 -18.54 -11.94 -14.66
N LEU A 146 -19.16 -12.00 -15.84
CA LEU A 146 -19.61 -10.80 -16.53
C LEU A 146 -20.73 -10.15 -15.68
N PRO A 147 -20.53 -8.93 -15.16
CA PRO A 147 -21.53 -8.33 -14.27
C PRO A 147 -22.79 -7.95 -15.05
N SER A 148 -23.93 -8.07 -14.38
CA SER A 148 -25.22 -7.60 -14.87
C SER A 148 -25.76 -6.48 -13.98
N ARG A 149 -26.67 -5.68 -14.52
CA ARG A 149 -27.46 -4.74 -13.73
C ARG A 149 -28.50 -5.49 -12.88
N PRO A 150 -28.90 -4.95 -11.72
CA PRO A 150 -30.04 -5.48 -10.98
C PRO A 150 -31.33 -5.43 -11.83
N ASP A 151 -32.16 -6.47 -11.74
CA ASP A 151 -33.43 -6.55 -12.48
C ASP A 151 -34.44 -5.49 -12.02
N ASN A 152 -34.35 -5.04 -10.76
CA ASN A 152 -35.25 -4.07 -10.14
C ASN A 152 -34.73 -2.62 -10.16
N LEU A 153 -33.75 -2.32 -11.02
CA LEU A 153 -33.12 -0.99 -11.09
C LEU A 153 -34.14 0.14 -11.37
N ASP A 154 -35.18 -0.13 -12.15
CA ASP A 154 -36.25 0.83 -12.48
C ASP A 154 -37.22 1.09 -11.32
N GLU A 155 -37.21 0.23 -10.29
CA GLU A 155 -38.08 0.32 -9.11
C GLU A 155 -37.41 1.04 -7.94
N MET A 156 -36.10 1.28 -8.02
CA MET A 156 -35.28 1.94 -7.00
C MET A 156 -35.48 3.46 -6.99
N ASP A 157 -35.22 4.09 -5.85
CA ASP A 157 -35.10 5.55 -5.80
C ASP A 157 -33.81 6.05 -6.50
N GLU A 158 -33.68 7.37 -6.65
CA GLU A 158 -32.58 7.97 -7.39
C GLU A 158 -31.21 7.67 -6.76
N ASP A 159 -31.11 7.73 -5.43
CA ASP A 159 -29.86 7.53 -4.71
C ASP A 159 -29.44 6.04 -4.74
N GLU A 160 -30.40 5.14 -4.52
CA GLU A 160 -30.19 3.69 -4.62
C GLU A 160 -29.76 3.29 -6.03
N ARG A 161 -30.46 3.80 -7.05
CA ARG A 161 -30.16 3.51 -8.46
C ARG A 161 -28.78 4.02 -8.86
N ASP A 162 -28.40 5.22 -8.43
CA ASP A 162 -27.09 5.79 -8.73
C ASP A 162 -25.96 4.98 -8.06
N GLY A 163 -26.20 4.48 -6.83
CA GLY A 163 -25.29 3.58 -6.12
C GLY A 163 -25.10 2.24 -6.84
N GLU A 164 -26.19 1.62 -7.30
CA GLU A 164 -26.14 0.37 -8.05
C GLU A 164 -25.47 0.55 -9.42
N GLU A 165 -25.76 1.62 -10.13
CA GLU A 165 -25.14 1.91 -11.42
C GLU A 165 -23.64 2.22 -11.27
N TYR A 166 -23.23 2.89 -10.19
CA TYR A 166 -21.81 3.08 -9.85
C TYR A 166 -21.13 1.74 -9.59
N THR A 167 -21.73 0.89 -8.75
CA THR A 167 -21.20 -0.44 -8.41
C THR A 167 -21.07 -1.32 -9.65
N TYR A 168 -22.11 -1.35 -10.51
CA TYR A 168 -22.09 -2.05 -11.79
C TYR A 168 -20.94 -1.58 -12.69
N ARG A 169 -20.70 -0.26 -12.79
CA ARG A 169 -19.59 0.29 -13.59
C ARG A 169 -18.23 -0.13 -13.03
N CYS A 170 -18.04 -0.11 -11.71
CA CYS A 170 -16.81 -0.57 -11.07
C CYS A 170 -16.52 -2.04 -11.40
N ARG A 171 -17.53 -2.92 -11.27
CA ARG A 171 -17.44 -4.34 -11.65
C ARG A 171 -17.10 -4.51 -13.12
N LEU A 172 -17.79 -3.78 -14.00
CA LEU A 172 -17.63 -3.90 -15.46
C LEU A 172 -16.23 -3.47 -15.92
N VAL A 173 -15.72 -2.36 -15.38
CA VAL A 173 -14.37 -1.87 -15.67
C VAL A 173 -13.31 -2.85 -15.18
N HIS A 174 -13.48 -3.39 -13.97
CA HIS A 174 -12.58 -4.41 -13.42
C HIS A 174 -12.56 -5.67 -14.31
N TYR A 175 -13.74 -6.21 -14.63
CA TYR A 175 -13.91 -7.37 -15.49
C TYR A 175 -13.21 -7.19 -16.85
N HIS A 176 -13.47 -6.07 -17.52
CA HIS A 176 -12.85 -5.79 -18.82
C HIS A 176 -11.35 -5.57 -18.74
N TYR A 177 -10.84 -4.95 -17.67
CA TYR A 177 -9.40 -4.80 -17.49
C TYR A 177 -8.72 -6.17 -17.36
N VAL A 178 -9.23 -7.04 -16.49
CA VAL A 178 -8.63 -8.36 -16.23
C VAL A 178 -8.71 -9.25 -17.48
N THR A 179 -9.90 -9.36 -18.10
CA THR A 179 -10.09 -10.18 -19.31
C THR A 179 -9.27 -9.66 -20.50
N SER A 180 -9.25 -8.35 -20.73
CA SER A 180 -8.41 -7.78 -21.79
C SER A 180 -6.92 -7.94 -21.50
N THR A 181 -6.49 -7.90 -20.23
CA THR A 181 -5.08 -8.15 -19.85
C THR A 181 -4.71 -9.60 -20.12
N MET A 182 -5.59 -10.55 -19.80
CA MET A 182 -5.38 -11.96 -20.11
C MET A 182 -5.18 -12.20 -21.62
N GLU A 183 -5.97 -11.54 -22.47
CA GLU A 183 -5.89 -11.68 -23.93
C GLU A 183 -4.71 -10.92 -24.55
N CYS A 184 -4.49 -9.67 -24.13
CA CYS A 184 -3.55 -8.76 -24.78
C CYS A 184 -2.14 -8.83 -24.18
N ASN A 185 -2.00 -9.23 -22.91
CA ASN A 185 -0.73 -9.29 -22.20
C ASN A 185 -0.67 -10.49 -21.24
N PRO A 186 -0.53 -11.73 -21.76
CA PRO A 186 -0.52 -12.95 -20.95
C PRO A 186 0.56 -12.97 -19.86
N LEU A 187 1.71 -12.32 -20.07
CA LEU A 187 2.78 -12.25 -19.07
C LEU A 187 2.39 -11.37 -17.87
N HIS A 188 1.72 -10.22 -18.12
CA HIS A 188 1.19 -9.38 -17.05
C HIS A 188 0.11 -10.13 -16.29
N TYR A 189 -0.81 -10.79 -17.00
CA TYR A 189 -1.83 -11.63 -16.36
C TYR A 189 -1.21 -12.69 -15.46
N ALA A 190 -0.30 -13.51 -15.99
CA ALA A 190 0.41 -14.54 -15.23
C ALA A 190 1.11 -13.98 -13.98
N ALA A 191 1.73 -12.80 -14.08
CA ALA A 191 2.45 -12.17 -12.97
C ALA A 191 1.54 -11.75 -11.81
N PHE A 192 0.36 -11.15 -12.06
CA PHE A 192 -0.52 -10.73 -10.95
C PHE A 192 -1.46 -11.83 -10.46
N THR A 193 -1.63 -12.91 -11.23
CA THR A 193 -2.34 -14.12 -10.78
C THR A 193 -1.43 -15.14 -10.09
N ASP A 194 -0.12 -14.88 -10.02
CA ASP A 194 0.82 -15.70 -9.25
C ASP A 194 0.38 -15.71 -7.76
N PRO A 195 0.27 -16.89 -7.11
CA PRO A 195 -0.16 -16.97 -5.71
C PRO A 195 0.71 -16.15 -4.74
N LEU A 196 1.99 -15.95 -5.06
CA LEU A 196 2.95 -15.18 -4.27
C LEU A 196 3.05 -13.72 -4.72
N TYR A 197 2.29 -13.28 -5.72
CA TYR A 197 2.33 -11.89 -6.24
C TYR A 197 2.22 -10.85 -5.13
N ALA A 198 1.21 -10.99 -4.26
CA ALA A 198 0.96 -10.04 -3.17
C ALA A 198 2.10 -10.03 -2.14
N LEU A 199 2.69 -11.19 -1.85
CA LEU A 199 3.80 -11.33 -0.92
C LEU A 199 5.08 -10.71 -1.51
N ARG A 200 5.44 -11.02 -2.76
CA ARG A 200 6.61 -10.46 -3.44
C ARG A 200 6.52 -8.94 -3.54
N GLY A 201 5.34 -8.41 -3.91
CA GLY A 201 5.06 -6.98 -3.97
C GLY A 201 5.23 -6.29 -2.61
N ARG A 202 4.61 -6.83 -1.54
CA ARG A 202 4.75 -6.29 -0.18
C ARG A 202 6.19 -6.31 0.33
N LEU A 203 6.90 -7.44 0.17
CA LEU A 203 8.31 -7.55 0.56
C LEU A 203 9.16 -6.46 -0.10
N PHE A 204 9.03 -6.30 -1.42
CA PHE A 204 9.75 -5.28 -2.17
C PHE A 204 9.37 -3.87 -1.74
N GLN A 205 8.07 -3.57 -1.64
CA GLN A 205 7.55 -2.27 -1.28
C GLN A 205 8.02 -1.84 0.12
N TYR A 206 7.85 -2.70 1.13
CA TYR A 206 8.21 -2.38 2.51
C TYR A 206 9.71 -2.35 2.75
N ALA A 207 10.50 -3.14 2.02
CA ALA A 207 11.95 -3.07 2.10
C ALA A 207 12.53 -1.80 1.46
N GLY A 208 11.80 -1.18 0.52
CA GLY A 208 12.17 0.07 -0.11
C GLY A 208 11.60 1.34 0.55
N ALA A 209 10.67 1.18 1.49
CA ALA A 209 9.93 2.26 2.14
C ALA A 209 10.83 3.12 3.04
N PRO A 210 10.62 4.44 3.13
CA PRO A 210 11.32 5.28 4.08
C PRO A 210 11.13 4.85 5.54
N TRP A 211 12.16 5.04 6.37
CA TRP A 211 12.03 4.89 7.82
C TRP A 211 11.09 5.94 8.42
N GLU A 212 9.88 5.51 8.76
CA GLU A 212 8.81 6.36 9.32
C GLU A 212 8.45 5.99 10.77
N GLY A 213 9.38 5.37 11.48
CA GLY A 213 9.19 5.00 12.88
C GLY A 213 8.42 3.71 13.09
N GLU A 214 8.32 2.84 12.09
CA GLU A 214 7.86 1.45 12.26
C GLU A 214 8.43 0.51 11.18
N THR A 215 8.54 -0.78 11.51
CA THR A 215 8.99 -1.84 10.60
C THR A 215 7.99 -3.00 10.52
N PHE A 216 6.81 -2.81 11.12
CA PHE A 216 5.83 -3.86 11.35
C PHE A 216 5.38 -4.55 10.06
N ASP A 217 5.02 -3.77 9.04
CA ASP A 217 4.52 -4.30 7.77
C ASP A 217 5.59 -5.14 7.03
N LEU A 218 6.86 -4.70 7.05
CA LEU A 218 7.99 -5.50 6.55
C LEU A 218 8.17 -6.80 7.35
N LYS A 219 8.06 -6.73 8.68
CA LYS A 219 8.22 -7.90 9.55
C LYS A 219 7.12 -8.94 9.31
N LEU A 220 5.86 -8.52 9.17
CA LEU A 220 4.76 -9.43 8.83
C LEU A 220 5.01 -10.12 7.48
N ALA A 221 5.41 -9.35 6.46
CA ALA A 221 5.74 -9.92 5.15
C ALA A 221 6.90 -10.92 5.22
N LEU A 222 7.91 -10.67 6.07
CA LEU A 222 9.01 -11.62 6.30
C LEU A 222 8.55 -12.89 7.04
N ILE A 223 7.69 -12.77 8.05
CA ILE A 223 7.12 -13.93 8.75
C ILE A 223 6.32 -14.80 7.76
N GLU A 224 5.47 -14.17 6.95
CA GLU A 224 4.73 -14.87 5.89
C GLU A 224 5.67 -15.54 4.89
N ALA A 225 6.76 -14.88 4.50
CA ALA A 225 7.79 -15.48 3.64
C ALA A 225 8.48 -16.70 4.28
N THR A 226 8.59 -16.77 5.60
CA THR A 226 9.10 -17.98 6.27
C THR A 226 8.10 -19.13 6.24
N HIS A 227 6.79 -18.84 6.28
CA HIS A 227 5.75 -19.86 6.15
C HIS A 227 5.62 -20.36 4.71
N GLU A 228 5.69 -19.46 3.73
CA GLU A 228 5.61 -19.76 2.28
C GLU A 228 6.99 -20.08 1.67
N TRP A 229 7.99 -20.42 2.49
CA TRP A 229 9.39 -20.51 2.05
C TRP A 229 9.61 -21.59 0.97
N GLU A 230 8.93 -22.74 1.10
CA GLU A 230 9.03 -23.82 0.13
C GLU A 230 8.54 -23.39 -1.25
N GLU A 231 7.47 -22.59 -1.32
CA GLU A 231 6.95 -22.07 -2.58
C GLU A 231 7.86 -20.99 -3.19
N LEU A 232 8.46 -20.14 -2.34
CA LEU A 232 9.41 -19.10 -2.73
C LEU A 232 10.74 -19.68 -3.25
N ALA A 233 11.39 -20.52 -2.46
CA ALA A 233 12.75 -20.98 -2.69
C ALA A 233 12.84 -22.36 -3.36
N GLY A 234 11.77 -23.14 -3.32
CA GLY A 234 11.71 -24.53 -3.78
C GLY A 234 11.93 -25.55 -2.67
N GLU A 235 11.42 -26.76 -2.91
CA GLU A 235 11.53 -27.89 -2.00
C GLU A 235 12.98 -28.18 -1.55
N GLY A 236 13.16 -28.36 -0.25
CA GLY A 236 14.45 -28.75 0.34
C GLY A 236 15.47 -27.62 0.49
N VAL A 237 15.16 -26.38 0.11
CA VAL A 237 16.03 -25.22 0.36
C VAL A 237 15.82 -24.72 1.80
N PRO A 238 16.85 -24.67 2.66
CA PRO A 238 16.71 -24.16 4.02
C PRO A 238 16.37 -22.67 4.06
N CYS A 239 15.44 -22.26 4.94
CA CYS A 239 15.13 -20.85 5.16
C CYS A 239 16.26 -20.17 5.94
N PRO A 240 16.82 -19.05 5.45
CA PRO A 240 17.90 -18.33 6.15
C PRO A 240 17.39 -17.44 7.29
N VAL A 241 16.07 -17.31 7.45
CA VAL A 241 15.43 -16.46 8.45
C VAL A 241 14.66 -17.33 9.43
N GLU A 242 14.95 -17.16 10.71
CA GLU A 242 14.23 -17.77 11.81
C GLU A 242 13.79 -16.67 12.78
N PHE A 243 12.54 -16.77 13.23
CA PHE A 243 11.99 -15.90 14.26
C PHE A 243 11.84 -16.68 15.55
N ASP A 244 12.25 -16.08 16.66
CA ASP A 244 12.05 -16.66 17.97
C ASP A 244 10.53 -16.70 18.30
N PRO A 245 10.01 -17.75 18.95
CA PRO A 245 8.60 -17.86 19.29
C PRO A 245 8.05 -16.70 20.12
N GLN A 246 8.87 -16.08 20.99
CA GLN A 246 8.46 -14.90 21.74
C GLN A 246 8.29 -13.70 20.80
N ASP A 247 9.19 -13.52 19.83
CA ASP A 247 9.13 -12.44 18.85
C ASP A 247 7.87 -12.55 17.97
N LEU A 248 7.47 -13.78 17.62
CA LEU A 248 6.21 -14.04 16.90
C LEU A 248 4.99 -13.67 17.74
N ALA A 249 4.95 -14.11 19.00
CA ALA A 249 3.83 -13.79 19.91
C ALA A 249 3.69 -12.29 20.17
N GLU A 250 4.82 -11.57 20.33
CA GLU A 250 4.82 -10.11 20.49
C GLU A 250 4.33 -9.40 19.22
N THR A 251 4.66 -9.95 18.04
CA THR A 251 4.21 -9.41 16.75
C THR A 251 2.71 -9.59 16.58
N GLU A 252 2.16 -10.75 16.93
CA GLU A 252 0.71 -11.02 16.86
C GLU A 252 -0.08 -10.07 17.79
N GLU A 253 0.41 -9.81 19.00
CA GLU A 253 -0.22 -8.87 19.92
C GLU A 253 -0.09 -7.40 19.48
N LEU A 254 1.00 -7.05 18.78
CA LEU A 254 1.12 -5.75 18.12
C LEU A 254 0.13 -5.62 16.96
N GLU A 255 0.00 -6.65 16.12
CA GLU A 255 -0.94 -6.70 15.01
C GLU A 255 -2.37 -6.42 15.46
N LYS A 256 -2.85 -7.12 16.49
CA LYS A 256 -4.19 -6.92 17.06
C LYS A 256 -4.43 -5.47 17.50
N ARG A 257 -3.40 -4.81 18.04
CA ARG A 257 -3.49 -3.40 18.48
C ARG A 257 -3.50 -2.44 17.31
N LEU A 258 -2.63 -2.65 16.32
CA LEU A 258 -2.54 -1.80 15.13
C LEU A 258 -3.79 -1.94 14.24
N ASN A 259 -4.32 -3.15 14.08
CA ASN A 259 -5.56 -3.39 13.33
C ASN A 259 -6.76 -2.69 14.01
N ARG A 260 -6.86 -2.78 15.34
CA ARG A 260 -7.90 -2.06 16.09
C ARG A 260 -7.80 -0.55 15.91
N ALA A 261 -6.59 -0.01 15.96
CA ALA A 261 -6.35 1.42 15.76
C ALA A 261 -6.71 1.88 14.34
N THR A 262 -6.29 1.10 13.33
CA THR A 262 -6.56 1.38 11.91
C THR A 262 -8.05 1.37 11.61
N LEU A 263 -8.78 0.33 12.05
CA LEU A 263 -10.24 0.25 11.89
C LEU A 263 -10.97 1.40 12.60
N GLY A 264 -10.51 1.79 13.79
CA GLY A 264 -11.08 2.92 14.51
C GLY A 264 -10.84 4.25 13.80
N PHE A 265 -9.66 4.43 13.19
CA PHE A 265 -9.31 5.61 12.40
C PHE A 265 -10.15 5.70 11.12
N GLU A 266 -10.22 4.62 10.34
CA GLU A 266 -11.03 4.53 9.11
C GLU A 266 -12.51 4.77 9.38
N PHE A 267 -13.04 4.21 10.47
CA PHE A 267 -14.40 4.46 10.91
C PHE A 267 -14.64 5.96 11.16
N LEU A 268 -13.72 6.63 11.85
CA LEU A 268 -13.84 8.07 12.12
C LEU A 268 -13.66 8.93 10.86
N GLN A 269 -12.79 8.54 9.93
CA GLN A 269 -12.68 9.19 8.62
C GLN A 269 -14.01 9.11 7.86
N SER A 270 -14.60 7.91 7.78
CA SER A 270 -15.89 7.69 7.13
C SER A 270 -17.00 8.55 7.75
N GLN A 271 -17.10 8.60 9.08
CA GLN A 271 -18.09 9.43 9.77
C GLN A 271 -17.84 10.94 9.59
N GLY A 272 -16.58 11.34 9.40
CA GLY A 272 -16.19 12.72 9.14
C GLY A 272 -16.25 13.13 7.67
N GLY A 273 -16.65 12.23 6.76
CA GLY A 273 -16.68 12.51 5.31
C GLY A 273 -15.30 12.70 4.69
N VAL A 274 -14.28 12.05 5.25
CA VAL A 274 -12.88 12.16 4.81
C VAL A 274 -12.50 10.94 3.99
N GLY A 275 -11.95 11.17 2.80
CA GLY A 275 -11.40 10.11 1.95
C GLY A 275 -10.08 9.53 2.48
N GLU A 276 -9.59 8.48 1.83
CA GLU A 276 -8.41 7.70 2.22
C GLU A 276 -7.18 8.58 2.51
N ASP A 277 -6.86 9.54 1.62
CA ASP A 277 -5.72 10.46 1.78
C ASP A 277 -6.08 11.79 2.48
N GLY A 278 -7.14 11.83 3.28
CA GLY A 278 -7.55 13.06 3.96
C GLY A 278 -8.34 14.04 3.08
N TRP A 279 -8.69 13.66 1.85
CA TRP A 279 -9.45 14.51 0.93
C TRP A 279 -10.87 14.76 1.42
N VAL A 280 -11.29 16.03 1.32
CA VAL A 280 -12.66 16.48 1.60
C VAL A 280 -13.07 17.44 0.48
N ARG A 281 -14.35 17.45 0.11
CA ARG A 281 -14.87 18.43 -0.84
C ARG A 281 -14.78 19.83 -0.24
N PRO A 282 -14.49 20.89 -1.03
CA PRO A 282 -14.45 22.25 -0.50
C PRO A 282 -15.72 22.66 0.25
N GLU A 283 -16.89 22.18 -0.19
CA GLU A 283 -18.18 22.47 0.48
C GLU A 283 -18.28 21.84 1.88
N ASP A 284 -17.66 20.67 2.08
CA ASP A 284 -17.78 19.85 3.30
C ASP A 284 -16.65 20.12 4.31
N TYR A 285 -15.59 20.83 3.90
CA TYR A 285 -14.37 21.05 4.67
C TYR A 285 -14.63 21.58 6.09
N GLU A 286 -15.43 22.64 6.23
CA GLU A 286 -15.74 23.22 7.54
C GLU A 286 -16.53 22.24 8.44
N GLY A 287 -17.38 21.42 7.84
CA GLY A 287 -18.14 20.37 8.52
C GLY A 287 -17.22 19.28 9.07
N SER A 288 -16.34 18.74 8.23
CA SER A 288 -15.34 17.74 8.63
C SER A 288 -14.40 18.29 9.70
N MET A 289 -13.90 19.52 9.55
CA MET A 289 -13.05 20.16 10.56
C MET A 289 -13.76 20.34 11.90
N ALA A 290 -15.04 20.75 11.89
CA ALA A 290 -15.84 20.84 13.11
C ALA A 290 -16.06 19.48 13.77
N TYR A 291 -16.28 18.44 12.96
CA TYR A 291 -16.42 17.06 13.44
C TYR A 291 -15.18 16.59 14.20
N PHE A 292 -13.99 16.65 13.60
CA PHE A 292 -12.76 16.18 14.26
C PHE A 292 -12.35 17.03 15.47
N LYS A 293 -12.57 18.35 15.44
CA LYS A 293 -12.38 19.22 16.61
C LYS A 293 -13.29 18.82 17.77
N ASN A 294 -14.56 18.52 17.49
CA ASN A 294 -15.51 18.05 18.49
C ASN A 294 -15.13 16.66 19.03
N MET A 295 -14.65 15.75 18.18
CA MET A 295 -14.16 14.45 18.59
C MET A 295 -12.95 14.56 19.53
N LYS A 296 -11.98 15.42 19.19
CA LYS A 296 -10.82 15.70 20.06
C LYS A 296 -11.26 16.24 21.42
N LYS A 297 -12.20 17.20 21.43
CA LYS A 297 -12.76 17.77 22.66
C LYS A 297 -13.42 16.70 23.54
N LYS A 298 -14.29 15.86 22.97
CA LYS A 298 -14.92 14.74 23.69
C LYS A 298 -13.91 13.74 24.23
N GLY A 299 -12.85 13.47 23.47
CA GLY A 299 -11.72 12.66 23.92
C GLY A 299 -11.05 13.24 25.17
N LEU A 300 -10.73 14.54 25.15
CA LEU A 300 -10.13 15.25 26.29
C LEU A 300 -11.03 15.30 27.53
N GLU A 301 -12.34 15.46 27.34
CA GLU A 301 -13.34 15.44 28.42
C GLU A 301 -13.50 14.05 29.04
N SER A 302 -13.35 12.99 28.23
CA SER A 302 -13.47 11.59 28.64
C SER A 302 -12.16 10.98 29.17
N ALA A 303 -11.05 11.71 29.07
CA ALA A 303 -9.74 11.26 29.52
C ALA A 303 -9.71 10.99 31.03
N LYS A 304 -9.17 9.83 31.42
CA LYS A 304 -9.22 9.35 32.83
C LYS A 304 -8.02 9.82 33.64
N SER A 305 -6.97 10.26 32.99
CA SER A 305 -5.72 10.70 33.60
C SER A 305 -5.15 11.93 32.88
N GLU A 306 -4.19 12.63 33.49
CA GLU A 306 -3.48 13.70 32.77
C GLU A 306 -2.58 13.14 31.67
N GLN A 307 -2.06 11.92 31.85
CA GLN A 307 -1.34 11.21 30.80
C GLN A 307 -2.23 10.99 29.56
N ASP A 308 -3.46 10.49 29.74
CA ASP A 308 -4.42 10.30 28.64
C ASP A 308 -4.67 11.64 27.91
N ARG A 309 -4.77 12.74 28.65
CA ARG A 309 -4.98 14.08 28.07
C ARG A 309 -3.77 14.53 27.25
N ASP A 310 -2.56 14.29 27.75
CA ASP A 310 -1.34 14.65 27.04
C ASP A 310 -1.14 13.80 25.78
N GLU A 311 -1.46 12.51 25.84
CA GLU A 311 -1.47 11.63 24.66
C GLU A 311 -2.43 12.16 23.59
N ILE A 312 -3.68 12.51 23.96
CA ILE A 312 -4.67 13.06 23.03
C ILE A 312 -4.23 14.44 22.49
N ARG A 313 -3.64 15.31 23.33
CA ARG A 313 -3.18 16.65 22.90
C ARG A 313 -2.06 16.56 21.88
N ASN A 314 -1.10 15.66 22.08
CA ASN A 314 0.16 15.62 21.32
C ASN A 314 0.13 14.64 20.14
N HIS A 315 -0.83 13.71 20.11
CA HIS A 315 -0.87 12.62 19.13
C HIS A 315 -2.22 12.49 18.42
N TRP A 316 -3.02 13.56 18.39
CA TRP A 316 -4.28 13.55 17.63
C TRP A 316 -3.99 13.33 16.14
N PRO A 317 -4.62 12.33 15.47
CA PRO A 317 -4.25 11.97 14.11
C PRO A 317 -4.44 13.06 13.05
N TRP A 318 -5.44 13.93 13.22
CA TRP A 318 -5.78 14.99 12.26
C TRP A 318 -5.19 16.36 12.61
N ASP A 319 -4.31 16.43 13.62
CA ASP A 319 -3.58 17.66 13.90
C ASP A 319 -2.32 17.73 13.02
N ASP A 320 -1.94 18.93 12.59
CA ASP A 320 -0.67 19.17 11.89
C ASP A 320 0.53 18.61 12.68
N MET A 321 1.58 18.23 11.96
CA MET A 321 2.83 17.73 12.52
C MET A 321 4.01 18.30 11.77
N ASP A 322 5.11 18.50 12.50
CA ASP A 322 6.42 18.68 11.89
C ASP A 322 6.94 17.32 11.41
N GLU A 323 7.11 17.20 10.09
CA GLU A 323 7.58 16.00 9.41
C GLU A 323 9.08 16.07 9.05
N GLU A 324 9.80 17.11 9.48
CA GLU A 324 11.24 17.28 9.19
C GLU A 324 12.09 16.08 9.64
N ASP A 325 11.71 15.46 10.76
CA ASP A 325 12.39 14.28 11.31
C ASP A 325 12.16 12.99 10.49
N TYR A 326 11.20 13.01 9.55
CA TYR A 326 10.77 11.86 8.74
C TYR A 326 11.23 11.95 7.26
N MET A 327 11.75 13.11 6.83
CA MET A 327 12.10 13.43 5.43
C MET A 327 13.59 13.21 5.08
#